data_AF-A0A0Q0WVF3-F1
#
_entry.id   AF-A0A0Q0WVF3-F1
#
_cell.length_a   1.000
_cell.length_b   1.000
_cell.length_c   1.000
_cell.angle_alpha   90.00
_cell.angle_beta   90.00
_cell.angle_gamma   90.00
#
_symmetry.space_group_name_H-M   'P 1'
#
loop_
_entity.id
_entity.type
_entity.pdbx_description
1 polymer ?
#
loop_
_entity_poly.entity_id
_entity_poly.type
_entity_poly.pdbx_seq_one_letter_code
_entity_poly.pdbx_strand_id
1 'polypeptide(L)'
;MSEMTDRQRAAIELLEAAAQTAHDIVNKPADATVQTGSGPSPTLLALAKMITDLTGGLLLPRMQTIASAGTALALDVAYTNGVSFFDVTLDTPQCLLSFLNTTVPPGYTWSFTVRLRQGTGANKVTFPATVRWSNKRAPVLAYEAGTEDLLTFMSVGNGWLGISDGSWFDVSIPA
;
A
#
# COMPACT_ATOMS: atom_id res chain seq x y z
N MET A 1 -0.45 -51.18 -36.98
CA MET A 1 -0.65 -50.14 -35.94
C MET A 1 -0.09 -50.71 -34.66
N SER A 2 1.03 -50.17 -34.17
CA SER A 2 1.69 -50.69 -32.96
C SER A 2 0.82 -50.38 -31.76
N GLU A 3 0.27 -51.40 -31.12
CA GLU A 3 -0.47 -51.25 -29.86
C GLU A 3 0.50 -50.72 -28.80
N MET A 4 0.13 -49.58 -28.22
CA MET A 4 0.90 -48.96 -27.16
C MET A 4 0.68 -49.78 -25.88
N THR A 5 1.76 -50.27 -25.29
CA THR A 5 1.68 -51.05 -24.04
C THR A 5 1.12 -50.19 -22.91
N ASP A 6 0.43 -50.80 -21.95
CA ASP A 6 -0.15 -50.07 -20.80
C ASP A 6 0.91 -49.27 -20.02
N ARG A 7 2.16 -49.77 -19.98
CA ARG A 7 3.30 -49.04 -19.39
C ARG A 7 3.64 -47.76 -20.17
N GLN A 8 3.60 -47.81 -21.50
CA GLN A 8 3.84 -46.63 -22.33
C GLN A 8 2.71 -45.61 -22.16
N ARG A 9 1.46 -46.07 -22.06
CA ARG A 9 0.31 -45.20 -21.77
C ARG A 9 0.44 -44.48 -20.43
N ALA A 10 0.73 -45.23 -19.37
CA ALA A 10 0.92 -44.65 -18.04
C ALA A 10 2.08 -43.64 -17.99
N ALA A 11 3.16 -43.89 -18.74
CA ALA A 11 4.28 -42.96 -18.84
C ALA A 11 3.90 -41.65 -19.56
N ILE A 12 3.09 -41.75 -20.63
CA ILE A 12 2.60 -40.58 -21.38
C ILE A 12 1.66 -39.75 -20.52
N GLU A 13 0.69 -40.38 -19.86
CA GLU A 13 -0.26 -39.68 -18.98
C GLU A 13 0.47 -38.93 -17.86
N LEU A 14 1.51 -39.53 -17.28
CA LEU A 14 2.34 -38.88 -16.27
C LEU A 14 3.11 -37.68 -16.82
N LEU A 15 3.66 -37.78 -18.03
CA LEU A 15 4.35 -36.68 -18.70
C LEU A 15 3.40 -35.54 -19.06
N GLU A 16 2.21 -35.85 -19.58
CA GLU A 16 1.18 -34.87 -19.90
C GLU A 16 0.69 -34.13 -18.65
N ALA A 17 0.45 -34.86 -17.56
CA ALA A 17 0.10 -34.25 -16.27
C ALA A 17 1.19 -33.32 -15.76
N ALA A 18 2.46 -33.74 -15.81
CA ALA A 18 3.60 -32.90 -15.40
C ALA A 18 3.73 -31.65 -16.29
N ALA A 19 3.54 -31.80 -17.60
CA ALA A 19 3.56 -30.69 -18.55
C ALA A 19 2.43 -29.69 -18.28
N GLN A 20 1.23 -30.18 -17.99
CA GLN A 20 0.10 -29.32 -17.62
C GLN A 20 0.35 -28.58 -16.31
N THR A 21 0.88 -29.25 -15.29
CA THR A 21 1.25 -28.61 -14.02
C THR A 21 2.29 -27.50 -14.24
N ALA A 22 3.32 -27.75 -15.06
CA ALA A 22 4.32 -26.75 -15.39
C ALA A 22 3.71 -25.57 -16.18
N HIS A 23 2.86 -25.85 -17.16
CA HIS A 23 2.14 -24.84 -17.92
C HIS A 23 1.27 -23.96 -17.00
N ASP A 24 0.56 -24.58 -16.07
CA ASP A 24 -0.29 -23.92 -15.10
C ASP A 24 0.51 -23.01 -14.16
N ILE A 25 1.65 -23.46 -13.65
CA ILE A 25 2.53 -22.63 -12.79
C ILE A 25 2.99 -21.37 -13.52
N VAL A 26 3.25 -21.47 -14.82
CA VAL A 26 3.74 -20.36 -15.64
C VAL A 26 2.62 -19.41 -16.07
N ASN A 27 1.44 -19.93 -16.42
CA ASN A 27 0.42 -19.14 -17.16
C ASN A 27 -0.84 -18.82 -16.36
N LYS A 28 -1.11 -19.50 -15.23
CA LYS A 28 -2.28 -19.16 -14.41
C LYS A 28 -2.08 -17.82 -13.69
N PRO A 29 -3.17 -17.12 -13.34
CA PRO A 29 -3.10 -15.80 -12.72
C PRO A 29 -2.50 -15.83 -11.30
N ALA A 30 -2.22 -14.66 -10.75
CA ALA A 30 -1.48 -14.49 -9.48
C ALA A 30 -2.25 -14.93 -8.22
N ASP A 31 -3.57 -15.04 -8.31
CA ASP A 31 -4.47 -15.51 -7.26
C ASP A 31 -4.72 -17.02 -7.31
N ALA A 32 -4.27 -17.70 -8.38
CA ALA A 32 -4.40 -19.12 -8.52
C ALA A 32 -3.33 -19.88 -7.70
N THR A 33 -3.72 -21.07 -7.24
CA THR A 33 -2.79 -22.07 -6.70
C THR A 33 -2.81 -23.31 -7.60
N VAL A 34 -1.63 -23.88 -7.84
CA VAL A 34 -1.46 -25.07 -8.66
C VAL A 34 -1.14 -26.25 -7.75
N GLN A 35 -1.94 -27.32 -7.83
CA GLN A 35 -1.64 -28.55 -7.08
C GLN A 35 -0.47 -29.26 -7.74
N THR A 36 0.58 -29.52 -6.96
CA THR A 36 1.74 -30.31 -7.39
C THR A 36 1.87 -31.55 -6.52
N GLY A 37 2.78 -32.47 -6.87
CA GLY A 37 3.08 -33.65 -6.05
C GLY A 37 3.60 -33.29 -4.64
N SER A 38 4.10 -32.07 -4.44
CA SER A 38 4.52 -31.54 -3.13
C SER A 38 3.45 -30.69 -2.43
N GLY A 39 2.24 -30.60 -3.00
CA GLY A 39 1.12 -29.81 -2.46
C GLY A 39 0.84 -28.51 -3.23
N PRO A 40 -0.03 -27.64 -2.70
CA PRO A 40 -0.40 -26.38 -3.36
C PRO A 40 0.81 -25.47 -3.52
N SER A 41 1.07 -25.04 -4.75
CA SER A 41 2.19 -24.17 -5.12
C SER A 41 1.66 -22.87 -5.74
N PRO A 42 2.29 -21.71 -5.46
CA PRO A 42 1.94 -20.45 -6.11
C PRO A 42 2.34 -20.46 -7.59
N THR A 43 1.69 -19.64 -8.42
CA THR A 43 2.12 -19.39 -9.79
C THR A 43 3.36 -18.48 -9.83
N LEU A 44 4.07 -18.43 -10.97
CA LEU A 44 5.17 -17.48 -11.16
C LEU A 44 4.68 -16.03 -11.04
N LEU A 45 3.45 -15.74 -11.49
CA LEU A 45 2.87 -14.42 -11.36
C LEU A 45 2.53 -14.07 -9.90
N ALA A 46 2.09 -15.05 -9.10
CA ALA A 46 1.91 -14.87 -7.65
C ALA A 46 3.24 -14.55 -6.96
N LEU A 47 4.32 -15.25 -7.34
CA LEU A 47 5.67 -14.97 -6.83
C LEU A 47 6.16 -13.58 -7.25
N ALA A 48 5.99 -13.21 -8.52
CA ALA A 48 6.34 -11.88 -9.02
C ALA A 48 5.56 -10.78 -8.31
N LYS A 49 4.28 -11.01 -7.99
CA LYS A 49 3.47 -10.11 -7.18
C LYS A 49 4.01 -10.02 -5.75
N MET A 50 4.34 -11.13 -5.10
CA MET A 50 4.93 -11.12 -3.75
C MET A 50 6.27 -10.37 -3.71
N ILE A 51 7.13 -10.59 -4.71
CA ILE A 51 8.39 -9.85 -4.85
C ILE A 51 8.10 -8.36 -5.06
N THR A 52 7.16 -8.02 -5.94
CA THR A 52 6.73 -6.63 -6.16
C THR A 52 6.11 -6.02 -4.90
N ASP A 53 5.36 -6.75 -4.09
CA ASP A 53 4.80 -6.24 -2.83
C ASP A 53 5.92 -6.01 -1.81
N LEU A 54 6.90 -6.92 -1.74
CA LEU A 54 8.05 -6.85 -0.82
C LEU A 54 9.04 -5.75 -1.21
N THR A 55 9.31 -5.60 -2.51
CA THR A 55 10.24 -4.60 -3.06
C THR A 55 9.57 -3.26 -3.36
N GLY A 56 8.26 -3.28 -3.64
CA GLY A 56 7.43 -2.11 -3.91
C GLY A 56 7.24 -1.27 -2.65
N GLY A 57 7.19 -1.86 -1.46
CA GLY A 57 7.29 -1.08 -0.21
C GLY A 57 8.56 -0.21 -0.12
N LEU A 58 9.59 -0.52 -0.91
CA LEU A 58 10.86 0.21 -1.00
C LEU A 58 11.00 1.08 -2.27
N LEU A 59 10.40 0.67 -3.40
CA LEU A 59 10.58 1.32 -4.72
C LEU A 59 9.30 1.94 -5.31
N LEU A 60 8.12 1.49 -4.89
CA LEU A 60 6.80 1.91 -5.38
C LEU A 60 5.82 2.07 -4.20
N PRO A 61 5.76 3.26 -3.57
CA PRO A 61 4.86 3.54 -2.45
C PRO A 61 3.45 3.00 -2.69
N ARG A 62 2.94 2.11 -1.81
CA ARG A 62 1.54 1.71 -1.90
C ARG A 62 0.67 2.83 -1.37
N MET A 63 -0.38 3.15 -2.13
CA MET A 63 -1.40 4.10 -1.74
C MET A 63 -2.56 3.40 -1.01
N GLN A 64 -3.00 4.01 0.08
CA GLN A 64 -4.26 3.67 0.73
C GLN A 64 -5.23 4.86 0.60
N THR A 65 -6.40 4.60 0.01
CA THR A 65 -7.48 5.59 -0.11
C THR A 65 -8.44 5.51 1.08
N ILE A 66 -8.75 6.65 1.67
CA ILE A 66 -9.63 6.83 2.82
C ILE A 66 -10.71 7.84 2.42
N ALA A 67 -11.87 7.33 2.02
CA ALA A 67 -12.95 8.13 1.41
C ALA A 67 -13.66 9.08 2.38
N SER A 68 -13.55 8.84 3.70
CA SER A 68 -14.12 9.66 4.76
C SER A 68 -13.23 9.52 6.00
N ALA A 69 -12.77 10.65 6.52
CA ALA A 69 -11.89 10.70 7.69
C ALA A 69 -12.66 10.71 9.01
N GLY A 70 -13.93 11.15 8.99
CA GLY A 70 -14.74 11.32 10.19
C GLY A 70 -14.15 12.37 11.13
N THR A 71 -14.51 12.30 12.41
CA THR A 71 -14.01 13.21 13.46
C THR A 71 -12.66 12.78 14.03
N ALA A 72 -12.25 11.54 13.80
CA ALA A 72 -10.96 11.01 14.20
C ALA A 72 -10.51 9.93 13.22
N LEU A 73 -9.26 10.04 12.75
CA LEU A 73 -8.64 9.11 11.83
C LEU A 73 -7.33 8.58 12.41
N ALA A 74 -7.20 7.26 12.42
CA ALA A 74 -5.98 6.58 12.81
C ALA A 74 -5.33 5.96 11.56
N LEU A 75 -4.14 6.43 11.19
CA LEU A 75 -3.37 5.89 10.08
C LEU A 75 -2.45 4.79 10.60
N ASP A 76 -2.57 3.58 10.04
CA ASP A 76 -1.62 2.50 10.32
C ASP A 76 -0.36 2.69 9.47
N VAL A 77 0.70 3.18 10.10
CA VAL A 77 1.95 3.55 9.43
C VAL A 77 3.04 2.49 9.57
N ALA A 78 2.65 1.25 9.91
CA ALA A 78 3.60 0.15 9.99
C ALA A 78 4.36 -0.02 8.67
N TYR A 79 5.69 0.09 8.71
CA TYR A 79 6.53 -0.08 7.54
C TYR A 79 6.35 -1.46 6.87
N THR A 80 5.95 -2.47 7.66
CA THR A 80 5.65 -3.83 7.18
C THR A 80 4.41 -3.91 6.30
N ASN A 81 3.50 -2.93 6.37
CA ASN A 81 2.31 -2.89 5.52
C ASN A 81 2.63 -2.41 4.10
N GLY A 82 3.80 -1.78 3.90
CA GLY A 82 4.23 -1.25 2.60
C GLY A 82 3.41 -0.05 2.10
N VAL A 83 2.50 0.49 2.93
CA VAL A 83 1.75 1.71 2.65
C VAL A 83 2.58 2.90 3.10
N SER A 84 2.94 3.76 2.14
CA SER A 84 3.67 5.01 2.41
C SER A 84 3.00 6.22 1.76
N PHE A 85 1.80 6.05 1.19
CA PHE A 85 0.96 7.15 0.73
C PHE A 85 -0.48 6.97 1.21
N PHE A 86 -1.03 7.96 1.90
CA PHE A 86 -2.43 7.98 2.34
C PHE A 86 -3.18 9.08 1.60
N ASP A 87 -4.23 8.71 0.87
CA ASP A 87 -5.13 9.64 0.20
C ASP A 87 -6.42 9.79 1.00
N VAL A 88 -6.55 10.89 1.74
CA VAL A 88 -7.60 11.09 2.75
C VAL A 88 -8.56 12.19 2.34
N THR A 89 -9.85 11.87 2.29
CA THR A 89 -10.92 12.88 2.15
C THR A 89 -11.42 13.32 3.52
N LEU A 90 -11.29 14.61 3.82
CA LEU A 90 -11.85 15.25 5.01
C LEU A 90 -13.32 15.60 4.76
N ASP A 91 -14.20 15.09 5.60
CA ASP A 91 -15.66 15.19 5.48
C ASP A 91 -16.35 15.78 6.72
N THR A 92 -15.58 16.12 7.75
CA THR A 92 -16.08 16.75 8.97
C THR A 92 -15.28 18.01 9.32
N PRO A 93 -15.89 18.99 10.03
CA PRO A 93 -15.23 20.27 10.34
C PRO A 93 -13.93 20.13 11.14
N GLN A 94 -13.80 19.06 11.93
CA GLN A 94 -12.63 18.77 12.77
C GLN A 94 -12.31 17.28 12.67
N CYS A 95 -11.08 16.96 12.26
CA CYS A 95 -10.55 15.60 12.28
C CYS A 95 -9.31 15.51 13.17
N LEU A 96 -9.33 14.61 14.15
CA LEU A 96 -8.16 14.26 14.95
C LEU A 96 -7.35 13.17 14.25
N LEU A 97 -6.12 13.49 13.83
CA LEU A 97 -5.23 12.53 13.19
C LEU A 97 -4.33 11.85 14.23
N SER A 98 -4.15 10.54 14.10
CA SER A 98 -3.23 9.74 14.91
C SER A 98 -2.49 8.71 14.07
N PHE A 99 -1.31 8.29 14.54
CA PHE A 99 -0.48 7.29 13.87
C PHE A 99 -0.38 6.03 14.72
N LEU A 100 -0.69 4.88 14.14
CA LEU A 100 -0.60 3.56 14.76
C LEU A 100 0.65 2.83 14.28
N ASN A 101 1.15 1.89 15.09
CA ASN A 101 2.28 1.02 14.73
C ASN A 101 3.54 1.80 14.29
N THR A 102 3.87 2.85 15.03
CA THR A 102 4.94 3.82 14.73
C THR A 102 6.36 3.31 14.98
N THR A 103 6.55 2.03 15.29
CA THR A 103 7.87 1.48 15.65
C THR A 103 8.72 1.34 14.39
N VAL A 104 9.88 2.01 14.39
CA VAL A 104 10.90 1.90 13.34
C VAL A 104 12.13 1.19 13.91
N PRO A 105 12.68 0.18 13.22
CA PRO A 105 13.87 -0.53 13.71
C PRO A 105 15.07 0.40 13.89
N PRO A 106 15.94 0.16 14.90
CA PRO A 106 17.17 0.94 15.09
C PRO A 106 18.04 0.94 13.83
N GLY A 107 18.58 2.11 13.46
CA GLY A 107 19.41 2.27 12.26
C GLY A 107 18.63 2.56 10.97
N TYR A 108 17.29 2.55 11.01
CA TYR A 108 16.43 2.88 9.89
C TYR A 108 15.63 4.16 10.14
N THR A 109 15.21 4.79 9.05
CA THR A 109 14.19 5.86 9.06
C THR A 109 13.02 5.41 8.19
N TRP A 110 11.83 5.88 8.54
CA TRP A 110 10.61 5.65 7.78
C TRP A 110 9.96 6.98 7.43
N SER A 111 9.39 7.05 6.23
CA SER A 111 8.63 8.20 5.78
C SER A 111 7.37 7.76 5.07
N PHE A 112 6.30 8.51 5.27
CA PHE A 112 5.07 8.37 4.52
C PHE A 112 4.49 9.74 4.21
N THR A 113 3.72 9.80 3.13
CA THR A 113 3.05 11.02 2.67
C THR A 113 1.56 10.87 2.89
N VAL A 114 0.92 11.98 3.27
CA VAL A 114 -0.53 12.10 3.40
C VAL A 114 -0.98 13.22 2.49
N ARG A 115 -1.92 12.89 1.61
CA ARG A 115 -2.70 13.84 0.85
C ARG A 115 -4.03 14.06 1.55
N LEU A 116 -4.27 15.30 1.96
CA LEU A 116 -5.50 15.72 2.60
C LEU A 116 -6.37 16.45 1.59
N ARG A 117 -7.50 15.86 1.20
CA ARG A 117 -8.50 16.48 0.32
C ARG A 117 -9.60 17.11 1.15
N GLN A 118 -9.90 18.38 0.89
CA GLN A 118 -11.06 19.06 1.45
C GLN A 118 -12.34 18.56 0.77
N GLY A 119 -13.09 17.64 1.39
CA GLY A 119 -14.36 17.14 0.84
C GLY A 119 -15.48 18.18 0.95
N THR A 120 -15.75 18.66 2.17
CA THR A 120 -16.78 19.69 2.44
C THR A 120 -16.23 21.12 2.50
N GLY A 121 -14.91 21.28 2.58
CA GLY A 121 -14.25 22.56 2.86
C GLY A 121 -14.30 22.94 4.34
N ALA A 122 -13.44 23.89 4.72
CA ALA A 122 -13.23 24.39 6.08
C ALA A 122 -12.89 23.31 7.13
N ASN A 123 -12.46 22.13 6.68
CA ASN A 123 -12.14 21.03 7.56
C ASN A 123 -10.75 21.24 8.14
N LYS A 124 -10.65 21.23 9.47
CA LYS A 124 -9.37 21.38 10.18
C LYS A 124 -8.89 20.03 10.66
N VAL A 125 -7.57 19.86 10.64
CA VAL A 125 -6.91 18.66 11.15
C VAL A 125 -6.13 19.01 12.41
N THR A 126 -6.35 18.23 13.46
CA THR A 126 -5.50 18.24 14.65
C THR A 126 -4.48 17.12 14.51
N PHE A 127 -3.21 17.49 14.32
CA PHE A 127 -2.11 16.54 14.19
C PHE A 127 -1.69 15.99 15.56
N PRO A 128 -1.14 14.75 15.62
CA PRO A 128 -0.71 14.18 16.88
C PRO A 128 0.48 14.99 17.45
N ALA A 129 0.54 15.14 18.78
CA ALA A 129 1.58 15.92 19.46
C ALA A 129 3.00 15.36 19.26
N THR A 130 3.12 14.12 18.78
CA THR A 130 4.37 13.48 18.38
C THR A 130 4.97 14.07 17.10
N VAL A 131 4.20 14.85 16.34
CA VAL A 131 4.65 15.55 15.14
C VAL A 131 5.29 16.88 15.50
N ARG A 132 6.53 17.06 15.05
CA ARG A 132 7.33 18.27 15.19
C ARG A 132 7.34 18.99 13.85
N TRP A 133 6.77 20.19 13.84
CA TRP A 133 6.70 21.04 12.66
C TRP A 133 7.85 22.05 12.61
N SER A 134 8.16 22.50 11.40
CA SER A 134 9.01 23.68 11.21
C SER A 134 8.46 24.87 12.02
N ASN A 135 9.34 25.60 12.70
CA ASN A 135 8.96 26.73 13.57
C ASN A 135 7.92 26.39 14.66
N LYS A 136 7.79 25.11 15.04
CA LYS A 136 6.80 24.61 16.02
C LYS A 136 5.34 24.94 15.64
N ARG A 137 5.06 25.15 14.36
CA ARG A 137 3.74 25.53 13.87
C ARG A 137 3.29 24.57 12.77
N ALA A 138 2.13 23.94 12.97
CA ALA A 138 1.51 23.13 11.92
C ALA A 138 1.21 23.99 10.67
N PRO A 139 1.31 23.40 9.46
CA PRO A 139 1.00 24.11 8.23
C PRO A 139 -0.45 24.57 8.22
N VAL A 140 -0.70 25.66 7.48
CA VAL A 140 -2.06 26.11 7.20
C VAL A 140 -2.53 25.30 6.00
N LEU A 141 -3.61 24.53 6.19
CA LEU A 141 -4.23 23.74 5.14
C LEU A 141 -5.10 24.63 4.24
N ALA A 142 -5.32 24.16 3.02
CA ALA A 142 -6.36 24.67 2.15
C ALA A 142 -7.73 24.38 2.78
N TYR A 143 -8.65 25.34 2.70
CA TYR A 143 -9.99 25.22 3.30
C TYR A 143 -11.10 25.27 2.25
N GLU A 144 -10.77 25.49 0.99
CA GLU A 144 -11.69 25.44 -0.12
C GLU A 144 -12.03 23.99 -0.44
N ALA A 145 -13.32 23.67 -0.60
CA ALA A 145 -13.73 22.34 -1.01
C ALA A 145 -13.10 21.99 -2.38
N GLY A 146 -12.66 20.75 -2.53
CA GLY A 146 -12.01 20.26 -3.74
C GLY A 146 -10.55 20.66 -3.89
N THR A 147 -9.90 21.17 -2.84
CA THR A 147 -8.44 21.39 -2.81
C THR A 147 -7.72 20.30 -2.03
N GLU A 148 -6.44 20.10 -2.36
CA GLU A 148 -5.56 19.12 -1.71
C GLU A 148 -4.32 19.77 -1.08
N ASP A 149 -3.93 19.28 0.09
CA ASP A 149 -2.67 19.54 0.75
C ASP A 149 -1.81 18.27 0.80
N LEU A 150 -0.50 18.41 0.61
CA LEU A 150 0.45 17.31 0.64
C LEU A 150 1.43 17.48 1.81
N LEU A 151 1.46 16.48 2.69
CA LEU A 151 2.29 16.47 3.88
C LEU A 151 3.11 15.20 3.95
N THR A 152 4.42 15.33 4.20
CA THR A 152 5.30 14.18 4.45
C THR A 152 5.70 14.13 5.92
N PHE A 153 5.62 12.92 6.49
CA PHE A 153 6.03 12.64 7.86
C PHE A 153 7.25 11.72 7.83
N MET A 154 8.32 12.12 8.53
CA MET A 154 9.55 11.34 8.63
C MET A 154 9.87 11.02 10.09
N SER A 155 10.17 9.75 10.38
CA SER A 155 10.46 9.30 11.74
C SER A 155 11.75 9.90 12.27
N VAL A 156 11.73 10.45 13.49
CA VAL A 156 12.91 10.94 14.20
C VAL A 156 12.77 10.63 15.69
N GLY A 157 13.60 9.70 16.19
CA GLY A 157 13.54 9.22 17.57
C GLY A 157 12.15 8.64 17.88
N ASN A 158 11.50 9.15 18.92
CA ASN A 158 10.16 8.72 19.35
C ASN A 158 9.02 9.53 18.71
N GLY A 159 9.27 10.29 17.65
CA GLY A 159 8.29 11.17 17.02
C GLY A 159 8.51 11.30 15.52
N TRP A 160 7.88 12.33 14.95
CA TRP A 160 7.85 12.56 13.50
C TRP A 160 8.21 14.01 13.20
N LEU A 161 9.00 14.24 12.16
CA LEU A 161 9.08 15.54 11.51
C LEU A 161 7.92 15.66 10.51
N GLY A 162 7.17 16.75 10.60
CA GLY A 162 6.14 17.08 9.63
C GLY A 162 6.67 18.11 8.63
N ILE A 163 6.56 17.80 7.34
CA ILE A 163 6.98 18.63 6.21
C ILE A 163 5.73 18.94 5.38
N SER A 164 5.54 20.21 5.04
CA SER A 164 4.49 20.64 4.13
C SER A 164 5.11 20.75 2.74
N ASP A 165 4.78 19.80 1.87
CA ASP A 165 5.37 19.72 0.52
C ASP A 165 4.65 20.67 -0.45
N GLY A 166 3.37 20.93 -0.19
CA GLY A 166 2.58 21.90 -0.92
C GLY A 166 1.13 21.91 -0.44
N SER A 167 0.43 22.97 -0.82
CA SER A 167 -0.94 23.25 -0.41
C SER A 167 -1.70 23.90 -1.56
N TRP A 168 -3.04 23.85 -1.51
CA TRP A 168 -3.93 24.40 -2.56
C TRP A 168 -3.72 23.77 -3.95
N PHE A 169 -3.44 22.46 -4.02
CA PHE A 169 -3.46 21.76 -5.30
C PHE A 169 -4.90 21.67 -5.82
N ASP A 170 -5.10 22.04 -7.09
CA ASP A 170 -6.39 21.93 -7.77
C ASP A 170 -6.62 20.49 -8.23
N VAL A 171 -7.70 19.90 -7.74
CA VAL A 171 -8.10 18.51 -8.01
C VAL A 171 -9.07 18.43 -9.19
N SER A 172 -9.41 19.57 -9.81
CA SER A 172 -10.28 19.64 -10.99
C SER A 172 -9.63 19.05 -12.25
N ILE A 173 -8.30 18.86 -12.24
CA ILE A 173 -7.57 18.16 -13.29
C ILE A 173 -7.72 16.64 -13.02
N PRO A 174 -8.43 15.88 -13.87
CA PRO A 174 -8.52 14.43 -13.71
C PRO A 174 -7.13 13.81 -13.79
N ALA A 175 -6.90 12.77 -12.96
CA ALA A 175 -5.73 11.91 -13.06
C ALA A 175 -5.66 11.17 -14.41
#